data_AF-A0A920ATB9-F1
#
_entry.id   AF-A0A920ATB9-F1
#
_cell.length_a   1.000
_cell.length_b   1.000
_cell.length_c   1.000
_cell.angle_alpha   90.00
_cell.angle_beta   90.00
_cell.angle_gamma   90.00
#
_symmetry.space_group_name_H-M   'P 1'
#
loop_
_entity.id
_entity.type
_entity.pdbx_description
1 polymer ?
#
loop_
_entity_poly.entity_id
_entity_poly.type
_entity_poly.pdbx_seq_one_letter_code
_entity_poly.pdbx_strand_id
1 'polypeptide(L)'
;MDTDIYKICGESDLLPELEKIQSDPNFVFEPDPSFNPITLFNEIGDTIMVNSWIECANYVNGGWTNFLIETINYEKYLFFILGLGSMMLIFPEILKKIKEKES
;
A
#
# COMPACT_ATOMS: atom_id res chain seq x y z
N MET A 1 3.70 16.32 -3.51
CA MET A 1 3.85 15.98 -4.94
C MET A 1 5.27 16.25 -5.39
N ASP A 2 5.69 17.49 -5.65
CA ASP A 2 7.09 17.78 -6.06
C ASP A 2 8.12 17.38 -4.99
N THR A 3 7.76 17.51 -3.72
CA THR A 3 8.63 17.13 -2.59
C THR A 3 8.89 15.63 -2.51
N ASP A 4 7.95 14.81 -2.94
CA ASP A 4 8.04 13.35 -2.80
C ASP A 4 8.79 12.77 -3.99
N ILE A 5 8.56 13.33 -5.19
CA ILE A 5 9.36 13.05 -6.38
C ILE A 5 10.82 13.37 -6.10
N TYR A 6 11.12 14.55 -5.56
CA TYR A 6 12.49 14.91 -5.19
C TYR A 6 13.11 13.92 -4.18
N LYS A 7 12.38 13.56 -3.12
CA LYS A 7 12.88 12.67 -2.07
C LYS A 7 13.11 11.24 -2.55
N ILE A 8 12.27 10.76 -3.45
CA ILE A 8 12.26 9.37 -3.91
C ILE A 8 13.14 9.21 -5.15
N CYS A 9 12.96 10.08 -6.15
CA CYS A 9 13.61 9.99 -7.46
C CYS A 9 14.89 10.82 -7.57
N GLY A 10 15.11 11.79 -6.67
CA GLY A 10 16.26 12.69 -6.69
C GLY A 10 16.03 13.98 -7.49
N GLU A 11 17.04 14.85 -7.51
CA GLU A 11 17.05 16.08 -8.31
C GLU A 11 17.11 15.78 -9.81
N SER A 12 16.42 16.59 -10.59
CA SER A 12 16.55 16.58 -12.05
C SER A 12 16.24 17.96 -12.62
N ASP A 13 16.94 18.32 -13.69
CA ASP A 13 16.66 19.50 -14.50
C ASP A 13 15.49 19.26 -15.48
N LEU A 14 14.98 18.02 -15.54
CA LEU A 14 13.85 17.66 -16.37
C LEU A 14 12.58 18.26 -15.76
N LEU A 15 11.95 19.16 -16.50
CA LEU A 15 10.59 19.60 -16.18
C LEU A 15 9.65 18.40 -16.38
N PRO A 16 8.88 17.99 -15.36
CA PRO A 16 7.90 16.93 -15.52
C PRO A 16 6.74 17.45 -16.40
N GLU A 17 6.81 17.30 -17.72
CA GLU A 17 5.62 17.41 -18.59
C GLU A 17 4.75 16.14 -18.45
N LEU A 18 4.45 15.74 -17.22
CA LEU A 18 3.75 14.50 -16.88
C LEU A 18 2.34 14.43 -17.51
N GLU A 19 1.72 15.58 -17.76
CA GLU A 19 0.40 15.67 -18.39
C GLU A 19 0.37 15.09 -19.82
N LYS A 20 1.48 15.19 -20.56
CA LYS A 20 1.55 14.63 -21.92
C LYS A 20 1.69 13.11 -21.92
N ILE A 21 2.38 12.56 -20.92
CA ILE A 21 2.57 11.11 -20.75
C ILE A 21 1.23 10.42 -20.43
N GLN A 22 0.39 11.04 -19.59
CA GLN A 22 -0.92 10.48 -19.24
C GLN A 22 -1.90 10.35 -20.42
N SER A 23 -1.66 11.08 -21.50
CA SER A 23 -2.57 11.13 -22.66
C SER A 23 -2.27 10.08 -23.74
N ASP A 24 -1.10 9.41 -23.69
CA ASP A 24 -0.70 8.41 -24.69
C ASP A 24 -0.62 6.99 -24.10
N PRO A 25 -1.58 6.09 -24.43
CA PRO A 25 -1.59 4.72 -23.93
C PRO A 25 -0.47 3.83 -24.50
N ASN A 26 0.26 4.29 -25.53
CA ASN A 26 1.39 3.56 -26.12
C ASN A 26 2.74 4.13 -25.70
N PHE A 27 2.76 5.09 -24.77
CA PHE A 27 4.01 5.65 -24.27
C PHE A 27 4.81 4.57 -23.54
N VAL A 28 6.09 4.43 -23.90
CA VAL A 28 7.03 3.52 -23.27
C VAL A 28 8.16 4.34 -22.69
N PHE A 29 8.43 4.17 -21.39
CA PHE A 29 9.57 4.82 -20.74
C PHE A 29 10.88 4.26 -21.29
N GLU A 30 11.79 5.15 -21.68
CA GLU A 30 13.14 4.77 -22.07
C GLU A 30 14.03 4.62 -20.81
N PRO A 31 14.82 3.54 -20.69
CA PRO A 31 15.78 3.39 -19.61
C PRO A 31 16.87 4.46 -19.67
N ASP A 32 17.20 5.05 -18.53
CA ASP A 32 18.33 5.96 -18.38
C ASP A 32 19.51 5.20 -17.73
N PRO A 33 20.62 4.95 -18.46
CA PRO A 33 21.77 4.24 -17.92
C PRO A 33 22.44 4.92 -16.72
N SER A 34 22.21 6.22 -16.51
CA SER A 34 22.74 6.99 -15.39
C SER A 34 21.84 6.97 -14.16
N PHE A 35 20.61 6.48 -14.30
CA PHE A 35 19.65 6.38 -13.23
C PHE A 35 19.82 5.05 -12.48
N ASN A 36 19.96 5.12 -11.15
CA ASN A 36 19.98 3.92 -10.33
C ASN A 36 18.54 3.40 -10.17
N PRO A 37 18.24 2.15 -10.56
CA PRO A 37 16.87 1.63 -10.49
C PRO A 37 16.28 1.70 -9.08
N ILE A 38 15.00 2.07 -8.99
CA ILE A 38 14.26 2.20 -7.73
C ILE A 38 13.05 1.28 -7.75
N THR A 39 12.84 0.58 -6.65
CA THR A 39 11.63 -0.21 -6.44
C THR A 39 10.57 0.66 -5.78
N LEU A 40 9.39 0.74 -6.39
CA LEU A 40 8.23 1.46 -5.89
C LEU A 40 7.07 0.51 -5.58
N PHE A 41 6.22 0.94 -4.65
CA PHE A 41 5.06 0.22 -4.17
C PHE A 41 3.81 1.09 -4.27
N ASN A 42 2.67 0.49 -4.65
CA ASN A 42 1.37 1.15 -4.55
C ASN A 42 0.69 0.81 -3.21
N GLU A 43 -0.48 1.42 -2.99
CA GLU A 43 -1.30 1.25 -1.79
C GLU A 43 -1.85 -0.17 -1.57
N ILE A 44 -1.83 -1.01 -2.60
CA ILE A 44 -2.31 -2.41 -2.58
C ILE A 44 -1.12 -3.38 -2.39
N GLY A 45 0.12 -2.88 -2.46
CA GLY A 45 1.34 -3.66 -2.31
C GLY A 45 1.92 -4.22 -3.62
N ASP A 46 1.41 -3.82 -4.78
CA ASP A 46 2.06 -4.14 -6.06
C ASP A 46 3.41 -3.43 -6.12
N THR A 47 4.34 -4.03 -6.85
CA THR A 47 5.72 -3.59 -6.92
C THR A 47 6.14 -3.35 -8.37
N ILE A 48 6.87 -2.27 -8.62
CA ILE A 48 7.51 -1.99 -9.91
C ILE A 48 8.94 -1.52 -9.71
N MET A 49 9.83 -1.86 -10.66
CA MET A 49 11.19 -1.35 -10.71
C MET A 49 11.31 -0.36 -11.87
N VAL A 50 11.58 0.90 -11.54
CA VAL A 50 11.72 1.99 -12.50
C VAL A 50 13.17 2.24 -12.85
N ASN A 51 13.46 2.58 -14.11
CA ASN A 51 14.82 2.67 -14.66
C ASN A 51 15.13 4.05 -15.28
N SER A 52 14.27 5.05 -15.08
CA SER A 52 14.59 6.44 -15.43
C SER A 52 13.91 7.42 -14.48
N TRP A 53 14.44 8.64 -14.41
CA TRP A 53 13.90 9.66 -13.53
C TRP A 53 12.46 10.04 -13.90
N ILE A 54 12.16 10.16 -15.20
CA ILE A 54 10.81 10.49 -15.69
C ILE A 54 9.79 9.39 -15.38
N GLU A 55 10.21 8.12 -15.47
CA GLU A 55 9.38 6.99 -15.07
C GLU A 55 9.08 7.03 -13.56
N CYS A 56 10.13 7.20 -12.75
CA CYS A 56 9.99 7.34 -11.29
C CYS A 56 9.03 8.48 -10.92
N ALA A 57 9.24 9.66 -11.49
CA ALA A 57 8.41 10.84 -11.23
C ALA A 57 6.95 10.59 -11.60
N ASN A 58 6.68 9.90 -12.72
CA ASN A 58 5.32 9.57 -13.13
C ASN A 58 4.62 8.64 -12.12
N TYR A 59 5.30 7.58 -11.66
CA TYR A 59 4.72 6.67 -10.67
C TYR A 59 4.53 7.33 -9.30
N VAL A 60 5.51 8.11 -8.83
CA VAL A 60 5.39 8.85 -7.56
C VAL A 60 4.27 9.90 -7.63
N ASN A 61 4.10 10.57 -8.77
CA ASN A 61 2.97 11.46 -9.02
C ASN A 61 1.63 10.70 -9.01
N GLY A 62 1.63 9.44 -9.42
CA GLY A 62 0.49 8.52 -9.32
C GLY A 62 0.24 7.93 -7.93
N GLY A 63 1.01 8.32 -6.90
CA GLY A 63 0.82 7.87 -5.51
C GLY A 63 1.72 6.71 -5.06
N TRP A 64 2.64 6.25 -5.92
CA TRP A 64 3.58 5.19 -5.56
C TRP A 64 4.67 5.70 -4.60
N THR A 65 5.19 4.82 -3.73
CA THR A 65 6.21 5.16 -2.72
C THR A 65 7.39 4.18 -2.77
N ASN A 66 8.54 4.54 -2.19
CA ASN A 66 9.71 3.64 -2.13
C ASN A 66 9.78 2.80 -0.83
N PHE A 67 8.67 2.69 -0.11
CA PHE A 67 8.57 1.89 1.10
C PHE A 67 7.30 1.03 1.06
N LEU A 68 7.38 -0.14 1.66
CA LEU A 68 6.21 -1.00 1.79
C LEU A 68 5.18 -0.33 2.71
N ILE A 69 3.98 -0.12 2.19
CA ILE A 69 2.84 0.32 3.00
C ILE A 69 2.34 -0.90 3.76
N GLU A 70 2.68 -0.99 5.05
CA GLU A 70 2.11 -2.02 5.93
C GLU A 70 0.63 -1.71 6.19
N THR A 71 -0.27 -2.40 5.48
CA THR A 71 -1.71 -2.25 5.72
C THR A 71 -2.13 -3.07 6.94
N ILE A 72 -2.65 -2.41 7.98
CA ILE A 72 -3.26 -3.10 9.11
C ILE A 72 -4.67 -3.55 8.71
N ASN A 73 -4.93 -4.86 8.80
CA ASN A 73 -6.26 -5.40 8.51
C ASN A 73 -7.21 -5.20 9.70
N TYR A 74 -7.77 -4.00 9.83
CA TYR A 74 -8.68 -3.64 10.92
C TYR A 74 -9.93 -4.52 10.99
N GLU A 75 -10.45 -4.99 9.85
CA GLU A 75 -11.62 -5.87 9.80
C GLU A 75 -11.35 -7.22 10.48
N LYS A 76 -10.17 -7.80 10.22
CA LYS A 76 -9.71 -9.02 10.89
C LYS A 76 -9.64 -8.83 12.40
N TYR A 77 -9.05 -7.73 12.87
CA TYR A 77 -8.96 -7.45 14.31
C TYR A 77 -10.34 -7.24 14.94
N LEU A 78 -11.23 -6.49 14.27
CA LEU A 78 -12.59 -6.27 14.72
C LEU A 78 -13.36 -7.59 14.85
N PHE A 79 -13.25 -8.48 13.86
CA PHE A 79 -13.87 -9.81 13.89
C PHE A 79 -13.44 -10.61 15.13
N PHE A 80 -12.14 -10.65 15.44
CA PHE A 80 -11.65 -11.37 16.62
C PHE A 80 -12.09 -10.73 17.94
N ILE A 81 -12.09 -9.39 18.04
CA ILE A 81 -12.55 -8.68 19.24
C ILE A 81 -14.02 -8.98 19.52
N LEU A 82 -14.88 -8.88 18.49
CA LEU A 82 -16.31 -9.17 18.63
C LEU A 82 -16.56 -10.66 18.93
N GLY A 83 -15.84 -11.56 18.26
CA GLY A 83 -15.93 -13.00 18.48
C GLY A 83 -15.55 -13.39 19.90
N LEU A 84 -14.40 -12.92 20.40
CA LEU A 84 -13.97 -13.17 21.77
C LEU A 84 -14.90 -12.52 22.80
N GLY A 85 -15.36 -11.29 22.54
CA GLY A 85 -16.34 -10.62 23.39
C GLY A 85 -17.66 -11.40 23.51
N SER A 86 -18.19 -11.87 22.39
CA SER A 86 -19.42 -12.68 22.39
C SER A 86 -19.23 -14.03 23.11
N MET A 87 -18.09 -14.70 22.90
CA MET A 87 -17.76 -15.93 23.63
C MET A 87 -17.68 -15.69 25.14
N MET A 88 -17.02 -14.61 25.59
CA MET A 88 -16.93 -14.31 27.03
C MET A 88 -18.30 -14.09 27.68
N LEU A 89 -19.27 -13.51 26.96
CA LEU A 89 -20.62 -13.29 27.48
C LEU A 89 -21.44 -14.58 27.54
N ILE A 90 -21.36 -15.41 26.50
CA ILE A 90 -22.21 -16.60 26.34
C ILE A 90 -21.65 -17.80 27.13
N PHE A 91 -20.32 -17.92 27.22
CA PHE A 91 -19.64 -19.03 27.90
C PHE A 91 -20.11 -19.28 29.35
N PRO A 92 -20.20 -18.27 30.24
CA PRO A 92 -20.70 -18.49 31.60
C PRO A 92 -22.17 -18.94 31.62
N GLU A 93 -23.02 -18.45 30.70
CA GLU A 93 -24.41 -18.90 30.60
C GLU A 93 -24.51 -20.36 30.17
N ILE A 94 -23.66 -20.78 29.22
CA ILE A 94 -23.57 -22.19 28.80
C ILE A 94 -23.11 -23.07 29.96
N LEU A 95 -22.06 -22.67 30.69
CA LEU A 95 -21.56 -23.42 31.85
C LEU A 95 -22.64 -23.56 32.94
N LYS A 96 -23.37 -22.48 33.22
CA LYS A 96 -24.49 -22.51 34.16
C LYS A 96 -25.56 -23.53 33.74
N LYS A 97 -25.95 -23.50 32.46
CA LYS A 97 -26.98 -24.39 31.90
C LYS A 97 -26.57 -25.86 31.88
N ILE A 98 -25.28 -26.16 31.69
CA ILE A 98 -24.75 -27.53 31.79
C ILE A 98 -24.85 -28.04 33.23
N LYS A 99 -24.43 -27.22 34.21
CA LYS A 99 -24.48 -27.60 35.62
C LYS A 99 -25.89 -27.84 36.15
N GLU A 100 -26.87 -27.05 35.70
CA GLU A 100 -28.29 -27.24 36.05
C GLU A 100 -28.89 -28.54 35.49
N LYS A 101 -28.32 -29.09 34.42
CA LYS A 101 -28.80 -30.34 33.80
C LYS A 101 -28.23 -31.61 34.46
N GLU A 102 -27.13 -31.48 35.19
CA GLU A 102 -26.47 -32.58 35.91
C GLU A 102 -26.94 -32.74 37.37
N SER A 103 -27.65 -31.74 37.93
CA SER A 103 -28.27 -31.77 39.27
C SER A 103 -29.72 -32.21 39.23
#